data_AF-A0A420T6N6-F1
#
_entry.id   AF-A0A420T6N6-F1
#
_cell.length_a   1.000
_cell.length_b   1.000
_cell.length_c   1.000
_cell.angle_alpha   90.00
_cell.angle_beta   90.00
_cell.angle_gamma   90.00
#
_symmetry.space_group_name_H-M   'P 1'
#
loop_
_entity.id
_entity.type
_entity.pdbx_description
1 polymer ?
#
loop_
_entity_poly.entity_id
_entity_poly.type
_entity_poly.pdbx_seq_one_letter_code
_entity_poly.pdbx_strand_id
1 'polypeptide(L)'
;MPQLEDLLLEPHGMSIFSAIPDDVTFSRLRRAEFSCGAIDPQKLVSFIERHAPTLKFITVQYCSIDPDIFEDTWEHVMRDIRLMQKANTLEIYDGQVAGVFDGEPCRGCGKNGTIDIESTSWLLRNWEFVFFSFWRQYHEYPWNLHSDGENGEGDEDDDSGGDGDENDASGL
;
A
#
# COMPACT_ATOMS: atom_id res chain seq x y z
N MET A 1 30.60 -0.17 3.47
CA MET A 1 29.30 0.34 2.96
C MET A 1 28.19 -0.58 3.42
N PRO A 2 27.10 -0.04 3.99
CA PRO A 2 25.97 -0.85 4.41
C PRO A 2 25.38 -1.61 3.21
N GLN A 3 25.10 -2.90 3.42
CA GLN A 3 24.64 -3.84 2.39
C GLN A 3 23.13 -4.07 2.44
N LEU A 4 22.37 -3.08 2.93
CA LEU A 4 20.93 -3.22 3.12
C LEU A 4 20.25 -3.31 1.75
N GLU A 5 19.49 -4.39 1.52
CA GLU A 5 18.72 -4.62 0.30
C GLU A 5 17.22 -4.41 0.52
N ASP A 6 16.73 -4.77 1.71
CA ASP A 6 15.34 -4.64 2.11
C ASP A 6 15.25 -3.83 3.42
N LEU A 7 14.42 -2.79 3.40
CA LEU A 7 14.12 -1.96 4.55
C LEU A 7 12.63 -2.10 4.88
N LEU A 8 12.31 -2.45 6.12
CA LEU A 8 10.95 -2.44 6.64
C LEU A 8 10.92 -1.64 7.94
N LEU A 9 10.02 -0.66 8.00
CA LEU A 9 9.89 0.25 9.12
C LEU A 9 8.44 0.43 9.51
N GLU A 10 8.15 0.12 10.77
CA GLU A 10 6.80 0.15 11.34
C GLU A 10 6.80 0.93 12.69
N PRO A 11 6.97 2.26 12.64
CA PRO A 11 7.22 3.10 13.83
C PRO A 11 5.93 3.44 14.59
N HIS A 12 5.26 2.43 15.15
CA HIS A 12 4.05 2.61 15.96
C HIS A 12 4.24 3.63 17.08
N GLY A 13 3.31 4.60 17.17
CA GLY A 13 3.27 5.55 18.29
C GLY A 13 4.45 6.54 18.34
N MET A 14 5.24 6.66 17.27
CA MET A 14 6.29 7.67 17.14
C MET A 14 5.71 8.96 16.54
N SER A 15 6.15 10.12 17.04
CA SER A 15 5.54 11.42 16.72
C SER A 15 5.74 11.84 15.27
N ILE A 16 6.94 11.67 14.70
CA ILE A 16 7.25 11.89 13.28
C ILE A 16 8.46 11.01 12.95
N PHE A 17 8.36 10.18 11.92
CA PHE A 17 9.43 9.28 11.55
C PHE A 17 10.29 9.84 10.40
N SER A 18 11.53 10.19 10.74
CA SER A 18 12.62 10.43 9.80
C SER A 18 13.45 9.15 9.70
N ALA A 19 12.98 8.23 8.87
CA ALA A 19 13.43 6.84 8.81
C ALA A 19 14.94 6.61 8.79
N ILE A 20 15.63 7.46 8.04
CA ILE A 20 17.03 7.27 7.70
C ILE A 20 17.67 8.65 7.69
N PRO A 21 18.84 8.81 8.34
CA PRO A 21 19.62 10.04 8.28
C PRO A 21 19.88 10.48 6.84
N ASP A 22 19.92 11.79 6.60
CA ASP A 22 20.04 12.32 5.24
C ASP A 22 21.38 12.04 4.57
N ASP A 23 22.40 11.71 5.36
CA ASP A 23 23.76 11.39 4.95
C ASP A 23 23.96 9.89 4.63
N VAL A 24 22.93 9.05 4.80
CA VAL A 24 23.01 7.62 4.54
C VAL A 24 22.31 7.24 3.24
N THR A 25 23.09 6.69 2.32
CA THR A 25 22.59 6.04 1.10
C THR A 25 22.96 4.56 1.11
N PHE A 26 21.94 3.71 0.99
CA PHE A 26 22.09 2.26 0.86
C PHE A 26 22.22 1.90 -0.62
N SER A 27 23.45 1.74 -1.09
CA SER A 27 23.76 1.51 -2.51
C SER A 27 23.25 0.20 -3.11
N ARG A 28 22.59 -0.64 -2.30
CA ARG A 28 21.99 -1.91 -2.73
C ARG A 28 20.52 -2.02 -2.38
N LEU A 29 19.91 -0.95 -1.84
CA LEU A 29 18.52 -1.01 -1.41
C LEU A 29 17.61 -1.17 -2.62
N ARG A 30 16.82 -2.24 -2.61
CA ARG A 30 15.87 -2.61 -3.65
C ARG A 30 14.43 -2.47 -3.18
N ARG A 31 14.15 -2.69 -1.89
CA ARG A 31 12.80 -2.63 -1.33
C ARG A 31 12.76 -1.73 -0.11
N ALA A 32 11.74 -0.88 -0.04
CA ALA A 32 11.42 -0.09 1.14
C ALA A 32 9.95 -0.23 1.50
N GLU A 33 9.66 -0.53 2.77
CA GLU A 33 8.33 -0.59 3.34
C GLU A 33 8.24 0.34 4.55
N PHE A 34 7.21 1.20 4.53
CA PHE A 34 6.85 2.08 5.62
C PHE A 34 5.42 1.80 6.03
N SER A 35 5.17 1.60 7.33
CA SER A 35 3.84 1.24 7.81
C SER A 35 3.47 1.90 9.12
N CYS A 36 2.20 2.30 9.29
CA CYS A 36 1.61 2.72 10.59
C CYS A 36 2.37 3.87 11.28
N GLY A 37 2.94 4.79 10.51
CA GLY A 37 3.76 5.88 11.02
C GLY A 37 3.33 7.26 10.52
N ALA A 38 3.57 8.27 11.34
CA ALA A 38 3.54 9.67 10.92
C ALA A 38 4.79 9.97 10.07
N ILE A 39 4.60 10.42 8.84
CA ILE A 39 5.67 10.63 7.87
C ILE A 39 5.95 12.11 7.69
N ASP A 40 7.23 12.47 7.71
CA ASP A 40 7.70 13.72 7.13
C ASP A 40 7.74 13.59 5.59
N PRO A 41 6.91 14.34 4.85
CA PRO A 41 6.78 14.19 3.42
C PRO A 41 8.08 14.50 2.67
N GLN A 42 8.83 15.52 3.10
CA GLN A 42 10.08 15.93 2.46
C GLN A 42 11.17 14.90 2.68
N LYS A 43 11.21 14.28 3.87
CA LYS A 43 12.15 13.19 4.17
C LYS A 43 11.85 11.94 3.35
N LEU A 44 10.58 11.59 3.17
CA LEU A 44 10.19 10.46 2.33
C LEU A 44 10.61 10.69 0.87
N VAL A 45 10.28 11.86 0.30
CA VAL A 45 10.65 12.20 -1.09
C VAL A 45 12.18 12.20 -1.25
N SER A 46 12.91 12.84 -0.34
CA SER A 46 14.38 12.85 -0.36
C SER A 46 14.97 11.45 -0.25
N PHE A 47 14.39 10.59 0.59
CA PHE A 47 14.81 9.20 0.70
C PHE A 47 14.62 8.45 -0.63
N ILE A 48 13.46 8.60 -1.28
CA ILE A 48 13.17 7.98 -2.57
C ILE A 48 14.15 8.47 -3.63
N GLU A 49 14.37 9.79 -3.72
CA GLU A 49 15.29 10.40 -4.69
C GLU A 49 16.72 9.87 -4.51
N ARG A 50 17.23 9.83 -3.27
CA ARG A 50 18.58 9.32 -2.96
C ARG A 50 18.78 7.86 -3.35
N HIS A 51 17.71 7.05 -3.29
CA HIS A 51 17.76 5.61 -3.59
C HIS A 51 17.19 5.26 -4.97
N ALA A 52 16.79 6.26 -5.77
CA ALA A 52 16.15 6.06 -7.06
C ALA A 52 16.94 5.17 -8.03
N PRO A 53 18.29 5.17 -8.06
CA PRO A 53 19.06 4.27 -8.93
C PRO A 53 18.89 2.77 -8.63
N THR A 54 18.53 2.41 -7.39
CA THR A 54 18.51 1.01 -6.94
C THR A 54 17.16 0.53 -6.43
N LEU A 55 16.31 1.45 -5.96
CA LEU A 55 14.99 1.14 -5.42
C LEU A 55 14.08 0.62 -6.54
N LYS A 56 13.54 -0.58 -6.35
CA LYS A 56 12.63 -1.26 -7.29
C LYS A 56 11.24 -1.47 -6.73
N PHE A 57 11.12 -1.57 -5.41
CA PHE A 57 9.85 -1.83 -4.72
C PHE A 57 9.64 -0.82 -3.60
N ILE A 58 8.47 -0.20 -3.57
CA ILE A 58 8.10 0.69 -2.47
C ILE A 58 6.67 0.43 -2.00
N THR A 59 6.53 0.21 -0.70
CA THR A 59 5.22 0.04 -0.05
C THR A 59 5.10 1.05 1.07
N VAL A 60 4.02 1.82 1.08
CA VAL A 60 3.67 2.75 2.15
C VAL A 60 2.24 2.47 2.57
N GLN A 61 2.03 2.11 3.82
CA GLN A 61 0.73 1.64 4.28
C GLN A 61 0.32 2.27 5.61
N TYR A 62 -0.93 2.73 5.70
CA TYR A 62 -1.50 3.22 6.96
C TYR A 62 -0.68 4.36 7.59
N CYS A 63 0.00 5.14 6.76
CA CYS A 63 0.82 6.27 7.18
C CYS A 63 0.02 7.57 7.12
N SER A 64 0.33 8.49 8.02
CA SER A 64 -0.28 9.82 8.05
C SER A 64 0.72 10.89 7.66
N ILE A 65 0.23 11.95 7.01
CA ILE A 65 0.93 13.23 6.90
C ILE A 65 0.03 14.25 7.58
N ASP A 66 0.55 14.95 8.57
CA ASP A 66 -0.22 15.94 9.32
C ASP A 66 -0.10 17.33 8.64
N PRO A 67 -1.18 17.85 8.02
CA PRO A 67 -1.16 19.12 7.32
C PRO A 67 -1.07 20.34 8.25
N ASP A 68 -1.28 20.16 9.56
CA ASP A 68 -1.07 21.24 10.55
C ASP A 68 0.41 21.38 10.91
N ILE A 69 1.22 20.34 10.63
CA ILE A 69 2.67 20.33 10.85
C ILE A 69 3.43 20.59 9.54
N PHE A 70 2.95 20.05 8.43
CA PHE A 70 3.58 20.15 7.12
C PHE A 70 2.66 20.83 6.11
N GLU A 71 3.22 21.67 5.23
CA GLU A 71 2.44 22.25 4.11
C GLU A 71 2.07 21.19 3.05
N ASP A 72 2.75 20.05 3.07
CA ASP A 72 2.58 18.96 2.12
C ASP A 72 1.51 17.95 2.56
N THR A 73 0.90 17.28 1.57
CA THR A 73 -0.10 16.22 1.75
C THR A 73 0.36 14.98 0.99
N TRP A 74 -0.36 13.87 1.11
CA TRP A 74 -0.09 12.70 0.27
C TRP A 74 -0.20 13.00 -1.22
N GLU A 75 -1.08 13.92 -1.64
CA GLU A 75 -1.15 14.34 -3.05
C GLU A 75 0.13 15.05 -3.50
N HIS A 76 0.74 15.87 -2.65
CA HIS A 76 2.02 16.52 -2.93
C HIS A 76 3.16 15.51 -3.04
N VAL A 77 3.27 14.57 -2.09
CA VAL A 77 4.26 13.47 -2.14
C VAL A 77 4.10 12.66 -3.43
N MET A 78 2.87 12.27 -3.77
CA MET A 78 2.61 11.48 -4.98
C MET A 78 2.87 12.30 -6.25
N ARG A 79 2.62 13.61 -6.26
CA ARG A 79 3.00 14.49 -7.37
C ARG A 79 4.51 14.47 -7.60
N ASP A 80 5.30 14.56 -6.54
CA ASP A 80 6.75 14.65 -6.65
C ASP A 80 7.36 13.31 -7.11
N ILE A 81 6.83 12.18 -6.60
CA ILE A 81 7.17 10.85 -7.11
C ILE A 81 6.86 10.74 -8.62
N ARG A 82 5.71 11.25 -9.07
CA ARG A 82 5.36 11.27 -10.50
C ARG A 82 6.31 12.15 -11.32
N LEU A 83 6.76 13.28 -10.78
CA LEU A 83 7.73 14.13 -11.46
C LEU A 83 9.07 13.41 -11.65
N MET A 84 9.53 12.66 -10.64
CA MET A 84 10.73 11.83 -10.75
C MET A 84 10.57 10.72 -11.81
N GLN A 85 9.42 10.04 -11.84
CA GLN A 85 9.14 9.03 -12.88
C GLN A 85 9.09 9.64 -14.28
N LYS A 86 8.43 10.79 -14.47
CA LYS A 86 8.38 11.50 -15.77
C LYS A 86 9.75 11.99 -16.24
N ALA A 87 10.64 12.31 -15.31
CA ALA A 87 12.02 12.68 -15.60
C ALA A 87 12.93 11.47 -15.87
N ASN A 88 12.39 10.24 -15.80
CA ASN A 88 13.14 8.98 -15.86
C ASN A 88 14.25 8.90 -14.81
N THR A 89 14.10 9.57 -13.66
CA THR A 89 15.06 9.48 -12.55
C THR A 89 14.69 8.41 -11.54
N LEU A 90 13.44 7.93 -11.57
CA LEU A 90 12.91 6.91 -10.67
C LEU A 90 12.18 5.81 -11.47
N GLU A 91 12.64 4.57 -11.35
CA GLU A 91 12.05 3.39 -12.01
C GLU A 91 11.59 2.34 -10.99
N ILE A 92 10.39 2.55 -10.45
CA ILE A 92 9.71 1.58 -9.59
C ILE A 92 9.13 0.46 -10.46
N TYR A 93 9.50 -0.78 -10.15
CA TYR A 93 8.95 -1.97 -10.80
C TYR A 93 7.53 -2.24 -10.33
N ASP A 94 7.32 -2.19 -9.01
CA ASP A 94 6.05 -2.46 -8.35
C ASP A 94 6.00 -1.74 -7.00
N GLY A 95 4.80 -1.42 -6.52
CA GLY A 95 4.64 -0.78 -5.24
C GLY A 95 3.22 -0.29 -4.97
N GLN A 96 3.00 0.15 -3.75
CA GLN A 96 1.69 0.63 -3.29
C GLN A 96 1.84 1.73 -2.26
N VAL A 97 0.96 2.72 -2.30
CA VAL A 97 0.68 3.64 -1.20
C VAL A 97 -0.77 3.42 -0.81
N ALA A 98 -1.09 2.81 0.32
CA ALA A 98 -2.46 2.41 0.65
C ALA A 98 -2.87 2.74 2.08
N GLY A 99 -4.14 3.08 2.26
CA GLY A 99 -4.69 3.42 3.57
C GLY A 99 -4.03 4.62 4.20
N VAL A 100 -3.41 5.47 3.39
CA VAL A 100 -2.74 6.67 3.89
C VAL A 100 -3.74 7.81 3.98
N PHE A 101 -3.48 8.77 4.86
CA PHE A 101 -4.41 9.87 5.11
C PHE A 101 -3.68 11.15 5.48
N ASP A 102 -4.35 12.27 5.22
CA ASP A 102 -3.90 13.61 5.61
C ASP A 102 -4.57 13.95 6.95
N GLY A 103 -3.80 13.97 8.04
CA GLY A 103 -4.31 14.24 9.39
C GLY A 103 -3.37 13.80 10.50
N GLU A 104 -3.75 14.13 11.73
CA GLU A 104 -3.00 13.73 12.94
C GLU A 104 -2.83 12.21 13.02
N PRO A 105 -1.69 11.70 13.52
CA PRO A 105 -1.45 10.27 13.65
C PRO A 105 -2.48 9.58 14.54
N CYS A 106 -3.17 8.57 14.00
CA CYS A 106 -4.14 7.79 14.77
C CYS A 106 -3.45 6.84 15.75
N ARG A 107 -4.13 6.54 16.86
CA ARG A 107 -3.75 5.43 17.74
C ARG A 107 -4.14 4.10 17.09
N GLY A 108 -3.32 3.08 17.32
CA GLY A 108 -3.54 1.72 16.81
C GLY A 108 -2.61 1.38 15.65
N CYS A 109 -2.91 0.26 14.99
CA CYS A 109 -2.14 -0.28 13.88
C CYS A 109 -3.08 -0.64 12.74
N GLY A 110 -2.76 -0.18 11.53
CA GLY A 110 -3.56 -0.49 10.35
C GLY A 110 -3.46 -1.95 9.93
N LYS A 111 -2.28 -2.58 10.12
CA LYS A 111 -2.05 -4.00 9.75
C LYS A 111 -2.88 -4.99 10.57
N ASN A 112 -3.26 -4.65 11.80
CA ASN A 112 -4.10 -5.50 12.64
C ASN A 112 -5.54 -4.95 12.80
N GLY A 113 -5.92 -3.94 12.02
CA GLY A 113 -7.28 -3.38 12.02
C GLY A 113 -7.67 -2.63 13.29
N THR A 114 -6.71 -2.16 14.09
CA THR A 114 -6.99 -1.43 15.34
C THR A 114 -6.91 0.08 15.19
N ILE A 115 -6.61 0.58 13.99
CA ILE A 115 -6.61 2.00 13.70
C ILE A 115 -8.05 2.52 13.66
N ASP A 116 -8.37 3.46 14.54
CA ASP A 116 -9.70 4.08 14.59
C ASP A 116 -9.75 5.25 13.60
N ILE A 117 -9.95 4.94 12.31
CA ILE A 117 -10.06 5.95 11.23
C ILE A 117 -11.50 6.48 11.13
N GLU A 118 -12.50 5.67 11.48
CA GLU A 118 -13.91 6.05 11.36
C GLU A 118 -14.26 7.22 12.28
N SER A 119 -13.62 7.32 13.45
CA SER A 119 -13.81 8.45 14.37
C SER A 119 -13.13 9.74 13.92
N THR A 120 -12.17 9.69 12.99
CA THR A 120 -11.34 10.86 12.64
C THR A 120 -11.83 11.64 11.43
N SER A 121 -12.82 11.12 10.69
CA SER A 121 -13.33 11.72 9.43
C SER A 121 -12.27 11.90 8.32
N TRP A 122 -11.09 11.28 8.48
CA TRP A 122 -10.01 11.38 7.50
C TRP A 122 -10.33 10.59 6.23
N LEU A 123 -10.01 11.19 5.08
CA LEU A 123 -10.17 10.52 3.80
C LEU A 123 -8.96 9.61 3.55
N LEU A 124 -9.21 8.30 3.49
CA LEU A 124 -8.18 7.36 3.07
C LEU A 124 -7.93 7.47 1.57
N ARG A 125 -6.66 7.36 1.22
CA ARG A 125 -6.17 7.43 -0.15
C ARG A 125 -5.33 6.22 -0.45
N ASN A 126 -5.44 5.75 -1.69
CA ASN A 126 -4.66 4.65 -2.19
C ASN A 126 -4.15 4.94 -3.60
N TRP A 127 -2.92 4.53 -3.86
CA TRP A 127 -2.24 4.51 -5.14
C TRP A 127 -1.51 3.19 -5.31
N GLU A 128 -1.49 2.69 -6.53
CA GLU A 128 -0.70 1.52 -6.92
C GLU A 128 0.22 1.89 -8.06
N PHE A 129 1.47 1.45 -7.98
CA PHE A 129 2.47 1.60 -9.04
C PHE A 129 2.46 0.32 -9.88
N VAL A 130 1.87 0.40 -11.06
CA VAL A 130 1.83 -0.70 -12.03
C VAL A 130 3.01 -0.52 -12.98
N PHE A 131 3.94 -1.46 -13.01
CA PHE A 131 5.04 -1.58 -13.98
C PHE A 131 5.60 -0.26 -14.54
N PHE A 132 6.71 0.24 -13.98
CA PHE A 132 7.55 1.27 -14.60
C PHE A 132 6.77 2.53 -15.04
N SER A 133 6.01 3.12 -14.10
CA SER A 133 5.36 4.46 -14.18
C SER A 133 3.87 4.50 -14.47
N PHE A 134 3.17 3.38 -14.69
CA PHE A 134 1.70 3.41 -14.64
C PHE A 134 1.25 3.44 -13.18
N TRP A 135 0.15 4.15 -12.91
CA TRP A 135 -0.46 4.12 -11.58
C TRP A 135 -1.96 4.32 -11.67
N ARG A 136 -2.66 3.82 -10.66
CA ARG A 136 -4.09 4.07 -10.44
C ARG A 136 -4.32 4.58 -9.02
N GLN A 137 -5.23 5.52 -8.88
CA GLN A 137 -5.74 5.97 -7.58
C GLN A 137 -7.12 5.35 -7.36
N TYR A 138 -7.36 4.86 -6.15
CA TYR A 138 -8.65 4.29 -5.77
C TYR A 138 -8.97 4.64 -4.31
N HIS A 139 -10.27 4.63 -4.00
CA HIS A 139 -10.81 5.08 -2.72
C HIS A 139 -11.37 3.93 -1.87
N GLU A 140 -11.06 2.68 -2.23
CA GLU A 140 -11.47 1.51 -1.48
C GLU A 140 -10.64 1.34 -0.19
N TYR A 141 -11.25 0.79 0.86
CA TYR A 141 -10.54 0.51 2.09
C TYR A 141 -9.46 -0.57 1.87
N PRO A 142 -8.25 -0.43 2.44
CA PRO A 142 -7.11 -1.32 2.14
C PRO A 142 -7.33 -2.79 2.49
N TRP A 143 -8.17 -3.08 3.50
CA TRP A 143 -8.50 -4.45 3.90
C TRP A 143 -9.44 -5.18 2.93
N ASN A 144 -9.98 -4.49 1.92
CA ASN A 144 -10.75 -5.12 0.85
C ASN A 144 -9.88 -5.61 -0.31
N LEU A 145 -8.56 -5.41 -0.26
CA LEU A 145 -7.64 -5.77 -1.36
C LEU A 145 -7.14 -7.23 -1.32
N HIS A 146 -7.61 -8.03 -0.35
CA HIS A 146 -7.35 -9.47 -0.29
C HIS A 146 -8.58 -10.31 0.12
N SER A 147 -9.40 -10.67 -0.85
CA SER A 147 -9.67 -12.07 -1.21
C SER A 147 -9.72 -12.06 -2.75
N ASP A 148 -8.88 -12.75 -3.50
CA ASP A 148 -9.09 -14.15 -3.81
C ASP A 148 -7.76 -14.77 -4.28
N GLY A 149 -7.12 -15.49 -3.38
CA GLY A 149 -6.36 -16.69 -3.72
C GLY A 149 -7.05 -17.84 -3.02
N GLU A 150 -7.33 -18.93 -3.74
CA GLU A 150 -8.24 -20.06 -3.43
C GLU A 150 -9.68 -19.76 -3.88
N ASN A 151 -10.21 -20.22 -5.02
CA ASN A 151 -10.07 -21.53 -5.65
C ASN A 151 -10.19 -21.43 -7.17
N GLY A 152 -9.15 -21.87 -7.88
CA GLY A 152 -9.30 -22.37 -9.23
C GLY A 152 -9.78 -23.82 -9.15
N GLU A 153 -11.05 -24.04 -9.39
CA GLU A 153 -11.55 -25.27 -10.01
C GLU A 153 -12.59 -24.83 -11.05
N GLY A 154 -12.11 -24.67 -12.28
CA GLY A 154 -12.93 -25.07 -13.40
C GLY A 154 -12.98 -26.59 -13.37
N ASP A 155 -14.18 -27.16 -13.48
CA ASP A 155 -14.52 -27.87 -14.69
C ASP A 155 -16.05 -27.98 -14.79
N GLU A 156 -16.53 -27.54 -15.94
CA GLU A 156 -17.85 -27.85 -16.47
C GLU A 156 -17.89 -29.35 -16.73
N ASP A 157 -18.83 -30.07 -16.11
CA ASP A 157 -19.30 -31.35 -16.67
C ASP A 157 -20.83 -31.35 -16.66
N ASP A 158 -21.33 -31.03 -17.86
CA ASP A 158 -22.66 -31.28 -18.38
C ASP A 158 -22.87 -32.79 -18.50
N ASP A 159 -23.65 -33.39 -17.59
CA ASP A 159 -24.10 -34.78 -17.73
C ASP A 159 -25.60 -34.80 -18.03
N SER A 160 -25.86 -34.81 -19.34
CA SER A 160 -27.14 -35.15 -19.94
C SER A 160 -27.45 -36.65 -19.77
N GLY A 161 -28.60 -36.97 -19.18
CA GLY A 161 -29.25 -38.29 -19.25
C GLY A 161 -30.06 -38.57 -17.97
N GLY A 162 -31.32 -38.95 -17.96
CA GLY A 162 -32.22 -39.50 -18.97
C GLY A 162 -33.27 -40.32 -18.22
N ASP A 163 -34.54 -39.96 -18.42
CA ASP A 163 -35.81 -40.65 -18.19
C ASP A 163 -35.90 -41.92 -17.30
N GLY A 164 -36.92 -41.94 -16.41
CA GLY A 164 -37.48 -43.21 -15.91
C GLY A 164 -38.33 -43.17 -14.63
N ASP A 165 -39.64 -42.95 -14.82
CA ASP A 165 -40.83 -43.55 -14.16
C ASP A 165 -41.02 -43.66 -12.62
N GLU A 166 -42.10 -42.98 -12.20
CA GLU A 166 -43.32 -43.44 -11.48
C GLU A 166 -43.32 -44.40 -10.27
N ASN A 167 -44.16 -43.97 -9.29
CA ASN A 167 -44.86 -44.68 -8.20
C ASN A 167 -44.00 -45.07 -6.98
N ASP A 168 -44.42 -44.85 -5.73
CA ASP A 168 -45.75 -45.18 -5.21
C ASP A 168 -46.11 -44.36 -3.95
N ALA A 169 -47.42 -44.29 -3.70
CA ALA A 169 -48.06 -43.60 -2.59
C ALA A 169 -47.88 -44.33 -1.24
N SER A 170 -47.83 -43.57 -0.13
CA SER A 170 -48.81 -43.63 0.99
C SER A 170 -48.23 -43.11 2.32
N GLY A 171 -48.99 -42.26 3.03
CA GLY A 171 -48.84 -42.10 4.48
C GLY A 171 -49.20 -40.73 5.07
N LEU A 172 -50.49 -40.54 5.36
CA LEU A 172 -51.15 -39.58 6.29
C LEU A 172 -51.44 -38.15 5.82
#